data_AF-A0A6F8US60-F1
#
_entry.id   AF-A0A6F8US60-F1
#
_cell.length_a   1.000
_cell.length_b   1.000
_cell.length_c   1.000
_cell.angle_alpha   90.00
_cell.angle_beta   90.00
_cell.angle_gamma   90.00
#
_symmetry.space_group_name_H-M   'P 1'
#
loop_
_entity.id
_entity.type
_entity.pdbx_description
1 polymer ?
#
loop_
_entity_poly.entity_id
_entity_poly.type
_entity_poly.pdbx_seq_one_letter_code
_entity_poly.pdbx_strand_id
1 'polypeptide(L)' 'MQVAPIRSPIDMLRAQSRLKMLGACTPGSADGIESAALRDAIEHYRCVTETLDLSRRLPGVVRPSHA' A
#
# COMPACT_ATOMS: atom_id res chain seq x y z
N MET A 1 9.20 10.76 9.08
CA MET A 1 7.73 10.77 9.23
C MET A 1 7.27 9.32 9.22
N GLN A 2 6.38 8.88 10.12
CA GLN A 2 5.77 7.54 10.04
C GLN A 2 4.43 7.68 9.32
N VAL A 3 4.30 7.09 8.13
CA VAL A 3 3.01 6.97 7.43
C VAL A 3 2.31 5.72 7.97
N ALA A 4 1.06 5.86 8.40
CA ALA A 4 0.30 4.71 8.88
C ALA A 4 0.07 3.69 7.74
N PRO A 5 0.14 2.38 8.02
CA PRO A 5 -0.04 1.36 6.98
C PRO A 5 -1.47 1.38 6.42
N ILE A 6 -1.58 1.16 5.11
CA ILE A 6 -2.88 1.06 4.41
C ILE A 6 -3.48 -0.32 4.72
N ARG A 7 -4.71 -0.34 5.26
CA ARG A 7 -5.40 -1.57 5.68
C ARG A 7 -6.74 -1.79 4.99
N SER A 8 -7.20 -0.80 4.21
CA SER A 8 -8.50 -0.84 3.55
C SER A 8 -8.50 -0.04 2.24
N PRO A 9 -9.50 -0.25 1.36
CA PRO A 9 -9.68 0.57 0.16
C PRO A 9 -9.92 2.05 0.47
N ILE A 10 -10.50 2.37 1.63
CA ILE A 10 -10.72 3.76 2.06
C ILE A 10 -9.38 4.42 2.41
N ASP A 11 -8.48 3.71 3.08
CA ASP A 11 -7.14 4.21 3.38
C ASP A 11 -6.34 4.45 2.09
N MET A 12 -6.48 3.54 1.12
CA MET A 12 -5.88 3.68 -0.21
C MET A 12 -6.35 4.96 -0.90
N LEU A 13 -7.65 5.25 -0.89
CA LEU A 13 -8.19 6.47 -1.47
C LEU A 13 -7.63 7.73 -0.80
N ARG A 14 -7.50 7.73 0.53
CA ARG A 14 -6.88 8.84 1.29
C ARG A 14 -5.41 9.00 0.94
N ALA A 15 -4.65 7.92 0.87
CA ALA A 15 -3.23 7.94 0.51
C ALA A 15 -3.01 8.51 -0.90
N GLN A 16 -3.82 8.09 -1.88
CA GLN A 16 -3.78 8.61 -3.25
C GLN A 16 -4.15 10.10 -3.32
N SER A 17 -5.19 10.51 -2.59
CA SER A 17 -5.59 11.92 -2.50
C SER A 17 -4.46 12.79 -1.93
N ARG A 18 -3.81 12.33 -0.84
CA ARG A 18 -2.67 13.01 -0.24
C ARG A 18 -1.48 13.08 -1.18
N LEU A 19 -1.15 11.98 -1.84
CA LEU A 19 -0.06 11.94 -2.82
C LEU A 19 -0.29 12.92 -3.98
N LYS A 20 -1.54 13.07 -4.43
CA LYS A 20 -1.91 14.06 -5.46
C LYS A 20 -1.74 15.50 -4.98
N MET A 21 -2.05 15.79 -3.71
CA MET A 21 -1.86 17.13 -3.13
C MET A 21 -0.39 17.51 -2.94
N LEU A 22 0.49 16.53 -2.70
CA LEU A 22 1.94 16.77 -2.53
C LEU A 22 2.60 17.23 -3.84
N GLY A 23 2.03 16.93 -5.00
CA GLY A 23 2.49 17.43 -6.30
C GLY A 23 3.90 16.96 -6.66
N ALA A 24 4.64 17.78 -7.42
CA ALA A 24 6.05 17.52 -7.73
C ALA A 24 6.93 18.00 -6.57
N CYS A 25 7.33 17.08 -5.69
CA CYS A 25 8.20 17.40 -4.56
C CYS A 25 9.69 17.34 -4.95
N THR A 26 10.48 18.23 -4.36
CA THR A 26 11.95 18.13 -4.42
C THR A 26 12.43 16.89 -3.66
N PRO A 27 13.32 16.06 -4.23
CA PRO A 27 13.90 14.93 -3.52
C PRO A 27 14.58 15.36 -2.22
N GLY A 28 14.30 14.66 -1.12
CA GLY A 28 14.87 14.96 0.20
C GLY A 28 14.16 16.06 0.99
N SER A 29 13.16 16.75 0.43
CA SER A 29 12.27 17.62 1.22
C SER A 29 11.33 16.78 2.08
N ALA A 30 10.71 17.38 3.10
CA ALA A 30 9.71 16.70 3.93
C ALA A 30 8.56 16.11 3.06
N ASP A 31 8.10 16.87 2.07
CA ASP A 31 7.07 16.43 1.11
C ASP A 31 7.60 15.32 0.18
N GLY A 32 8.89 15.37 -0.18
CA GLY A 32 9.57 14.31 -0.93
C GLY A 32 9.64 12.99 -0.15
N ILE A 33 9.92 13.07 1.15
CA ILE A 33 9.96 11.93 2.06
C ILE A 33 8.54 11.39 2.28
N GLU A 34 7.55 12.25 2.48
CA GLU A 34 6.14 11.85 2.62
C GLU A 34 5.61 11.17 1.35
N SER A 35 5.88 11.76 0.18
CA SER A 35 5.45 11.20 -1.11
C SER A 35 6.09 9.85 -1.40
N ALA A 36 7.38 9.65 -1.07
CA ALA A 36 8.03 8.35 -1.18
C ALA A 36 7.39 7.30 -0.27
N ALA A 37 7.15 7.65 1.00
CA ALA A 37 6.52 6.75 1.96
C ALA A 37 5.08 6.38 1.58
N LEU A 38 4.31 7.32 1.02
CA LEU A 38 2.96 7.05 0.52
C LEU A 38 2.97 6.12 -0.69
N ARG A 39 3.91 6.29 -1.63
CA ARG A 39 4.05 5.40 -2.78
C ARG A 39 4.37 3.96 -2.36
N ASP A 40 5.31 3.80 -1.43
CA ASP A 40 5.69 2.50 -0.88
C ASP A 40 4.50 1.81 -0.19
N ALA A 41 3.77 2.54 0.67
CA ALA A 41 2.59 1.99 1.34
C ALA A 41 1.48 1.58 0.36
N ILE A 42 1.27 2.34 -0.71
CA ILE A 42 0.32 2.03 -1.79
C ILE A 42 0.73 0.75 -2.53
N GLU A 43 1.99 0.66 -2.92
CA GLU A 43 2.54 -0.51 -3.62
C GLU A 43 2.43 -1.76 -2.75
N HIS A 44 2.80 -1.67 -1.48
CA HIS A 44 2.67 -2.77 -0.53
C HIS A 44 1.22 -3.28 -0.43
N TYR A 45 0.25 -2.39 -0.24
CA TYR A 45 -1.16 -2.79 -0.16
C TYR A 45 -1.65 -3.45 -1.45
N ARG A 46 -1.23 -2.95 -2.62
CA ARG A 46 -1.54 -3.57 -3.91
C ARG A 46 -0.96 -4.98 -4.00
N CYS A 47 0.33 -5.16 -3.71
CA CYS A 47 0.96 -6.48 -3.71
C CYS A 47 0.23 -7.47 -2.78
N VAL A 48 -0.09 -7.06 -1.55
CA VAL A 48 -0.79 -7.92 -0.58
C VAL A 48 -2.21 -8.27 -1.06
N THR A 49 -2.95 -7.30 -1.59
CA THR A 49 -4.34 -7.53 -2.02
C THR A 49 -4.45 -8.26 -3.36
N GLU A 50 -3.55 -8.02 -4.31
CA GLU A 50 -3.45 -8.78 -5.57
C GLU A 50 -3.05 -10.24 -5.29
N THR A 51 -2.14 -10.48 -4.35
CA THR A 51 -1.76 -11.84 -3.91
C THR A 51 -2.93 -12.58 -3.24
N LEU A 52 -3.74 -11.88 -2.44
CA LEU A 52 -4.95 -12.43 -1.83
C LEU A 52 -6.02 -12.76 -2.87
N ASP A 53 -6.17 -11.93 -3.91
CA ASP A 53 -7.10 -12.20 -5.02
C ASP A 53 -6.67 -13.45 -5.82
N LEU A 54 -5.37 -13.59 -6.12
CA LEU A 54 -4.82 -14.81 -6.74
C LEU A 54 -5.02 -16.05 -5.85
N SER A 55 -4.81 -15.92 -4.53
CA SER A 55 -5.02 -17.01 -3.57
C SER A 55 -6.49 -17.42 -3.44
N ARG A 56 -7.43 -16.48 -3.62
CA ARG A 56 -8.87 -16.76 -3.66
C ARG A 56 -9.34 -17.36 -4.98
N ARG A 57 -8.67 -17.04 -6.09
CA ARG A 57 -8.99 -17.55 -7.44
C ARG A 57 -8.38 -18.91 -7.74
N LEU A 58 -7.42 -19.38 -6.94
CA LEU A 58 -6.93 -20.75 -7.00
C LEU A 58 -7.80 -21.65 -6.10
N PRO A 59 -8.70 -22.48 -6.66
CA PRO A 59 -9.35 -23.51 -5.86
C PRO A 59 -8.29 -24.57 -5.51
N GLY A 60 -7.71 -24.50 -4.30
CA GLY A 60 -6.98 -25.66 -3.76
C GLY A 60 -5.67 -25.45 -3.00
N VAL A 61 -5.27 -24.24 -2.59
CA VAL A 61 -4.12 -24.12 -1.66
C VAL A 61 -4.59 -24.35 -0.23
N VAL A 62 -4.54 -25.62 0.18
CA VAL A 62 -4.67 -26.07 1.57
C VAL A 62 -3.62 -25.33 2.40
N ARG A 63 -4.07 -24.56 3.40
CA ARG A 63 -3.15 -23.97 4.39
C ARG A 63 -2.48 -25.10 5.17
N PRO A 64 -1.14 -25.16 5.29
CA PRO A 64 -0.52 -26.07 6.24
C PRO A 64 -0.92 -25.62 7.65
N SER A 65 -1.67 -26.48 8.34
CA SER A 65 -1.94 -26.32 9.77
C SER A 65 -0.61 -26.55 10.50
N HIS A 66 -0.10 -25.52 11.16
CA HIS A 66 1.07 -25.66 12.01
C HIS A 66 0.60 -26.38 13.30
N ALA A 67 1.15 -27.57 13.53
CA ALA A 67 1.06 -28.29 14.80
C ALA A 67 1.93 -27.61 15.87
#